data_AF-A0A0T0M2D6-F1
#
_entry.id   AF-A0A0T0M2D6-F1
#
_cell.length_a   1.000
_cell.length_b   1.000
_cell.length_c   1.000
_cell.angle_alpha   90.00
_cell.angle_beta   90.00
_cell.angle_gamma   90.00
#
_symmetry.space_group_name_H-M   'P 1'
#
loop_
_entity.id
_entity.type
_entity.pdbx_description
1 polymer ?
#
loop_
_entity_poly.entity_id
_entity_poly.type
_entity_poly.pdbx_seq_one_letter_code
_entity_poly.pdbx_strand_id
1 'polypeptide(L)'
;MQKYNKHIIEAGETLKSIAKIYDLSEESLKFFHNNHCRAEDHILISITKQKELFLPRTAVVDKNRLVKFGYGNSLVFQPENSFLKCSTVISIENDIRKNELKYDVSVTWIKQENGLHFFEINRISTLFLNEEEVNEIADLLAYKASKVLYPMTVSVDQQGKFYNVENADIFKERWNNVKEEVYKEFEGEIVDEYCLKIERILDEPNALLIYIKNDYFIRTLFLGIYQKFNQNYQTEIVETFPIINNAVEPSYKIEVEVDPLKDEYDLINISGNGTLHDERSRYDFINGSPFSIITEDNPLMNNDGNFRLQYFINGETQLPEVLYLECDINLDKKKKISVVITALSD
;
A
#
# COMPACT_ATOMS: atom_id res chain seq x y z
N MET A 1 -3.47 16.26 4.31
CA MET A 1 -2.25 16.84 4.91
C MET A 1 -2.37 18.36 5.05
N GLN A 2 -1.46 19.01 5.77
CA GLN A 2 -1.41 20.48 5.87
C GLN A 2 -1.09 21.08 4.50
N LYS A 3 -1.91 22.04 4.02
CA LYS A 3 -1.75 22.62 2.67
C LYS A 3 -0.62 23.64 2.55
N TYR A 4 -0.30 24.32 3.65
CA TYR A 4 0.71 25.38 3.71
C TYR A 4 1.20 25.58 5.14
N ASN A 5 2.41 26.10 5.30
CA ASN A 5 2.96 26.52 6.59
C ASN A 5 2.46 27.92 6.94
N LYS A 6 2.54 28.25 8.23
CA LYS A 6 2.26 29.58 8.74
C LYS A 6 3.46 30.11 9.50
N HIS A 7 3.75 31.39 9.30
CA HIS A 7 4.71 32.13 10.11
C HIS A 7 3.99 33.28 10.79
N ILE A 8 4.04 33.34 12.11
CA ILE A 8 3.47 34.44 12.90
C ILE A 8 4.48 35.58 12.91
N ILE A 9 4.06 36.76 12.46
CA ILE A 9 4.96 37.92 12.31
C ILE A 9 5.29 38.49 13.68
N GLU A 10 6.57 38.57 14.00
CA GLU A 10 7.10 39.19 15.21
C GLU A 10 7.41 40.69 15.03
N ALA A 11 7.54 41.40 16.15
CA ALA A 11 7.80 42.84 16.14
C ALA A 11 9.15 43.16 15.47
N GLY A 12 9.11 43.98 14.42
CA GLY A 12 10.30 44.40 13.68
C GLY A 12 10.66 43.52 12.48
N GLU A 13 9.94 42.42 12.26
CA GLU A 13 10.13 41.62 11.05
C GLU A 13 9.61 42.33 9.80
N THR A 14 10.29 42.03 8.70
CA THR A 14 9.96 42.55 7.36
C THR A 14 9.73 41.37 6.42
N LEU A 15 9.06 41.63 5.29
CA LEU A 15 8.88 40.60 4.26
C LEU A 15 10.23 39.99 3.83
N LYS A 16 11.25 40.85 3.69
CA LYS A 16 12.63 40.45 3.37
C LYS A 16 13.28 39.57 4.43
N SER A 17 13.17 39.94 5.71
CA SER A 17 13.78 39.13 6.78
C SER A 17 13.12 37.76 6.87
N ILE A 18 11.79 37.69 6.74
CA ILE A 18 11.05 36.42 6.78
C ILE A 18 11.36 35.57 5.55
N ALA A 19 11.38 36.16 4.35
CA ALA A 19 11.73 35.43 3.13
C ALA A 19 13.12 34.79 3.22
N LYS A 20 14.09 35.50 3.83
CA LYS A 20 15.44 34.98 4.06
C LYS A 20 15.47 33.80 5.03
N ILE A 21 14.61 33.75 6.05
CA ILE A 21 14.54 32.62 7.00
C ILE A 21 14.22 31.31 6.27
N TYR A 22 13.36 31.36 5.26
CA TYR A 22 12.86 30.18 4.56
C TYR A 22 13.55 29.90 3.22
N ASP A 23 14.54 30.72 2.84
CA ASP A 23 15.22 30.68 1.54
C ASP A 23 14.25 30.91 0.37
N LEU A 24 13.38 31.93 0.50
CA LEU A 24 12.44 32.38 -0.51
C LEU A 24 12.81 33.77 -1.01
N SER A 25 12.35 34.12 -2.21
CA SER A 25 12.32 35.52 -2.64
C SER A 25 11.13 36.25 -1.99
N GLU A 26 11.26 37.57 -1.81
CA GLU A 26 10.15 38.42 -1.32
C GLU A 26 8.92 38.30 -2.22
N GLU A 27 9.13 38.24 -3.54
CA GLU A 27 8.06 38.08 -4.52
C GLU A 27 7.35 36.73 -4.40
N SER A 28 8.10 35.64 -4.25
CA SER A 28 7.54 34.29 -4.08
C SER A 28 6.74 34.18 -2.77
N LEU A 29 7.28 34.72 -1.67
CA LEU A 29 6.58 34.74 -0.37
C LEU A 29 5.27 35.54 -0.47
N LYS A 30 5.34 36.76 -1.00
CA LYS A 30 4.18 37.62 -1.21
C LYS A 30 3.15 36.96 -2.12
N PHE A 31 3.57 36.40 -3.25
CA PHE A 31 2.69 35.73 -4.20
C PHE A 31 1.99 34.55 -3.55
N PHE A 32 2.73 33.70 -2.84
CA PHE A 32 2.13 32.54 -2.17
C PHE A 32 1.13 32.98 -1.10
N HIS A 33 1.49 33.93 -0.24
CA HIS A 33 0.58 34.44 0.79
C HIS A 33 -0.70 35.02 0.21
N ASN A 34 -0.61 35.89 -0.80
CA ASN A 34 -1.77 36.54 -1.40
C ASN A 34 -2.72 35.57 -2.12
N ASN A 35 -2.24 34.42 -2.60
CA ASN A 35 -3.10 33.39 -3.18
C ASN A 35 -3.83 32.54 -2.11
N HIS A 36 -3.47 32.66 -0.83
CA HIS A 36 -4.00 31.83 0.25
C HIS A 36 -4.64 32.64 1.40
N CYS A 37 -4.52 33.97 1.40
CA CYS A 37 -5.15 34.85 2.39
C CYS A 37 -6.42 35.51 1.85
N ARG A 38 -7.13 36.23 2.73
CA ARG A 38 -8.26 37.07 2.34
C ARG A 38 -7.76 38.34 1.68
N ALA A 39 -8.58 38.94 0.81
CA ALA A 39 -8.24 40.19 0.10
C ALA A 39 -7.76 41.32 1.03
N GLU A 40 -8.32 41.39 2.25
CA GLU A 40 -7.93 42.37 3.26
C GLU A 40 -6.49 42.18 3.76
N ASP A 41 -5.95 40.96 3.74
CA ASP A 41 -4.60 40.64 4.21
C ASP A 41 -3.57 40.63 3.09
N HIS A 42 -3.95 40.98 1.85
CA HIS A 42 -3.00 41.06 0.74
C HIS A 42 -1.83 42.00 1.04
N ILE A 43 -0.63 41.53 0.71
CA ILE A 43 0.59 42.33 0.73
C ILE A 43 0.77 42.96 -0.65
N LEU A 44 0.66 44.28 -0.72
CA LEU A 44 0.90 45.03 -1.97
C LEU A 44 2.37 45.37 -2.15
N ILE A 45 3.01 45.92 -1.12
CA ILE A 45 4.42 46.34 -1.17
C ILE A 45 5.20 45.73 0.00
N SER A 46 4.73 45.96 1.23
CA SER A 46 5.36 45.46 2.45
C SER A 46 4.31 44.97 3.45
N ILE A 47 4.77 44.27 4.49
CA ILE A 47 3.95 43.95 5.66
C ILE A 47 3.53 45.27 6.32
N THR A 48 2.24 45.38 6.64
CA THR A 48 1.66 46.60 7.23
C THR A 48 0.73 46.28 8.39
N LYS A 49 -0.12 45.27 8.23
CA LYS A 49 -1.14 44.88 9.21
C LYS A 49 -1.30 43.38 9.38
N GLN A 50 -0.67 42.59 8.51
CA GLN A 50 -0.72 41.14 8.53
C GLN A 50 -0.15 40.63 9.85
N LYS A 51 -0.83 39.64 10.45
CA LYS A 51 -0.38 38.96 11.67
C LYS A 51 0.35 37.64 11.39
N GLU A 52 0.03 37.02 10.25
CA GLU A 52 0.63 35.77 9.81
C GLU A 52 0.89 35.80 8.30
N LEU A 53 1.90 35.06 7.85
CA LEU A 53 2.16 34.77 6.45
C LEU A 53 1.89 33.30 6.15
N PHE A 54 1.36 33.03 4.96
CA PHE A 54 1.23 31.66 4.44
C PHE A 54 2.44 31.36 3.58
N LEU A 55 2.98 30.16 3.76
CA LEU A 55 4.25 29.71 3.20
C LEU A 55 4.04 28.36 2.49
N PRO A 56 4.75 28.08 1.38
CA PRO A 56 4.80 26.73 0.82
C PRO A 56 5.16 25.70 1.89
N ARG A 57 4.65 24.47 1.78
CA ARG A 57 4.97 23.39 2.75
C ARG A 57 6.48 23.15 2.89
N THR A 58 7.23 23.28 1.79
CA THR A 58 8.69 23.10 1.76
C THR A 58 9.48 24.29 2.32
N ALA A 59 8.82 25.41 2.62
CA ALA A 59 9.43 26.55 3.27
C ALA A 59 9.55 26.28 4.77
N VAL A 60 10.58 25.49 5.11
CA VAL A 60 10.97 25.12 6.47
C VAL A 60 12.37 25.65 6.77
N VAL A 61 12.63 25.92 8.05
CA VAL A 61 13.95 26.34 8.56
C VAL A 61 14.92 25.17 8.55
N ASP A 62 14.49 24.03 9.11
CA ASP A 62 15.27 22.80 9.08
C ASP A 62 15.09 22.08 7.74
N LYS A 63 16.09 22.22 6.87
CA LYS A 63 16.10 21.59 5.55
C LYS A 63 16.25 20.06 5.62
N ASN A 64 16.69 19.50 6.75
CA ASN A 64 16.77 18.05 6.93
C ASN A 64 15.40 17.39 6.95
N ARG A 65 14.33 18.15 7.25
CA ARG A 65 12.95 17.66 7.17
C ARG A 65 12.46 17.45 5.75
N LEU A 66 13.11 18.01 4.73
CA LEU A 66 12.66 17.84 3.35
C LEU A 66 12.85 16.40 2.89
N VAL A 67 11.85 15.87 2.20
CA VAL A 67 11.97 14.60 1.48
C VAL A 67 12.88 14.80 0.26
N LYS A 68 13.85 13.89 0.09
CA LYS A 68 14.78 13.91 -1.04
C LYS A 68 14.13 13.28 -2.28
N PHE A 69 13.32 14.06 -2.99
CA PHE A 69 12.78 13.63 -4.27
C PHE A 69 13.83 13.68 -5.38
N GLY A 70 13.70 12.76 -6.34
CA GLY A 70 14.35 12.86 -7.64
C GLY A 70 13.63 13.83 -8.59
N TYR A 71 14.03 13.80 -9.86
CA TYR A 71 13.52 14.73 -10.86
C TYR A 71 11.99 14.67 -11.04
N GLY A 72 11.35 15.83 -10.94
CA GLY A 72 9.90 15.96 -11.09
C GLY A 72 9.13 15.37 -9.90
N ASN A 73 9.61 15.62 -8.67
CA ASN A 73 9.04 15.11 -7.42
C ASN A 73 8.88 13.58 -7.43
N SER A 74 9.88 12.86 -7.95
CA SER A 74 9.85 11.39 -7.97
C SER A 74 10.33 10.83 -6.64
N LEU A 75 9.51 9.99 -6.00
CA LEU A 75 10.00 9.12 -4.96
C LEU A 75 10.71 7.93 -5.63
N VAL A 76 12.02 7.80 -5.41
CA VAL A 76 12.84 6.76 -6.06
C VAL A 76 12.79 5.50 -5.19
N PHE A 77 12.73 4.33 -5.81
CA PHE A 77 12.85 3.05 -5.10
C PHE A 77 14.31 2.59 -5.11
N GLN A 78 14.92 2.40 -3.94
CA GLN A 78 16.32 1.96 -3.80
C GLN A 78 16.45 0.84 -2.76
N PRO A 79 15.94 -0.37 -3.04
CA PRO A 79 15.88 -1.46 -2.06
C PRO A 79 17.17 -2.28 -1.95
N GLU A 80 18.25 -1.90 -2.62
CA GLU A 80 19.46 -2.71 -2.71
C GLU A 80 20.03 -3.05 -1.33
N ASN A 81 20.31 -4.33 -1.11
CA ASN A 81 20.79 -4.90 0.16
C ASN A 81 19.83 -4.73 1.35
N SER A 82 18.56 -4.41 1.09
CA SER A 82 17.55 -4.30 2.13
C SER A 82 17.20 -5.65 2.76
N PHE A 83 16.90 -5.59 4.05
CA PHE A 83 16.33 -6.68 4.83
C PHE A 83 15.27 -6.09 5.77
N LEU A 84 14.05 -6.61 5.69
CA LEU A 84 12.91 -6.15 6.47
C LEU A 84 12.29 -7.36 7.19
N LYS A 85 12.19 -7.30 8.51
CA LYS A 85 11.24 -8.14 9.26
C LYS A 85 10.00 -7.32 9.54
N CYS A 86 8.82 -7.90 9.39
CA CYS A 86 7.58 -7.19 9.63
C CYS A 86 6.52 -8.11 10.21
N SER A 87 5.66 -7.54 11.04
CA SER A 87 4.42 -8.17 11.49
C SER A 87 3.28 -7.73 10.58
N THR A 88 2.49 -8.69 10.14
CA THR A 88 1.36 -8.47 9.24
C THR A 88 0.07 -8.84 9.95
N VAL A 89 -0.91 -7.95 9.86
CA VAL A 89 -2.29 -8.17 10.31
C VAL A 89 -3.23 -7.96 9.13
N ILE A 90 -4.00 -8.97 8.76
CA ILE A 90 -5.03 -8.90 7.73
C ILE A 90 -6.38 -9.10 8.39
N SER A 91 -7.25 -8.10 8.32
CA SER A 91 -8.64 -8.23 8.77
C SER A 91 -9.56 -8.35 7.56
N ILE A 92 -10.43 -9.36 7.58
CA ILE A 92 -11.49 -9.57 6.60
C ILE A 92 -12.82 -9.46 7.33
N GLU A 93 -13.64 -8.50 6.93
CA GLU A 93 -14.86 -8.13 7.62
C GLU A 93 -16.07 -8.13 6.67
N ASN A 94 -17.20 -8.53 7.22
CA ASN A 94 -18.52 -8.20 6.69
C ASN A 94 -19.44 -7.77 7.85
N ASP A 95 -20.69 -7.42 7.53
CA ASP A 95 -21.68 -6.93 8.50
C ASP A 95 -21.96 -7.86 9.70
N ILE A 96 -21.51 -9.13 9.67
CA ILE A 96 -21.78 -10.15 10.70
C ILE A 96 -20.51 -10.68 11.36
N ARG A 97 -19.39 -10.72 10.63
CA ARG A 97 -18.15 -11.38 11.08
C ARG A 97 -16.95 -10.54 10.71
N LYS A 98 -16.00 -10.46 11.65
CA LYS A 98 -14.64 -10.00 11.42
C LYS A 98 -13.70 -11.15 11.75
N ASN A 99 -12.83 -11.49 10.81
CA ASN A 99 -11.73 -12.42 11.03
C ASN A 99 -10.41 -11.67 10.87
N GLU A 100 -9.45 -11.98 11.71
CA GLU A 100 -8.12 -11.37 11.70
C GLU A 100 -7.02 -12.41 11.64
N LEU A 101 -6.12 -12.26 10.68
CA LEU A 101 -4.98 -13.12 10.45
C LEU A 101 -3.70 -12.37 10.80
N LYS A 102 -2.86 -12.93 11.67
CA LYS A 102 -1.58 -12.33 12.05
C LYS A 102 -0.42 -13.29 11.88
N TYR A 103 0.67 -12.79 11.31
CA TYR A 103 1.94 -13.51 11.14
C TYR A 103 3.09 -12.55 10.85
N ASP A 104 4.31 -13.00 11.09
CA ASP A 104 5.53 -12.26 10.81
C ASP A 104 6.23 -12.81 9.56
N VAL A 105 6.84 -11.90 8.81
CA VAL A 105 7.48 -12.14 7.52
C VAL A 105 8.85 -11.48 7.50
N SER A 106 9.84 -12.14 6.90
CA SER A 106 11.08 -11.50 6.48
C SER A 106 11.11 -11.31 4.96
N VAL A 107 11.56 -10.15 4.51
CA VAL A 107 11.71 -9.78 3.10
C VAL A 107 13.16 -9.36 2.88
N THR A 108 13.85 -10.08 2.01
CA THR A 108 15.29 -9.88 1.75
C THR A 108 15.49 -9.53 0.28
N TRP A 109 16.15 -8.42 -0.02
CA TRP A 109 16.55 -8.14 -1.39
C TRP A 109 17.65 -9.10 -1.84
N ILE A 110 17.49 -9.65 -3.05
CA ILE A 110 18.42 -10.65 -3.62
C ILE A 110 19.31 -10.01 -4.67
N LYS A 111 18.69 -9.40 -5.69
CA LYS A 111 19.38 -8.88 -6.89
C LYS A 111 18.51 -7.90 -7.66
N GLN A 112 19.13 -7.23 -8.63
CA GLN A 112 18.45 -6.46 -9.68
C GLN A 112 18.85 -7.01 -11.05
N GLU A 113 17.89 -7.20 -11.93
CA GLU A 113 18.11 -7.71 -13.30
C GLU A 113 17.02 -7.18 -14.23
N ASN A 114 17.39 -6.70 -15.43
CA ASN A 114 16.45 -6.19 -16.44
C ASN A 114 15.46 -5.12 -15.94
N GLY A 115 15.87 -4.27 -14.99
CA GLY A 115 15.01 -3.24 -14.42
C GLY A 115 14.00 -3.75 -13.38
N LEU A 116 14.12 -5.01 -12.94
CA LEU A 116 13.34 -5.57 -11.85
C LEU A 116 14.23 -5.80 -10.62
N HIS A 117 13.64 -5.63 -9.43
CA HIS A 117 14.26 -6.04 -8.16
C HIS A 117 13.65 -7.35 -7.69
N PHE A 118 14.49 -8.25 -7.19
CA PHE A 118 14.08 -9.58 -6.73
C PHE A 118 14.18 -9.65 -5.21
N PHE A 119 13.15 -10.21 -4.58
CA PHE A 119 13.06 -10.36 -3.13
C PHE A 119 12.75 -11.80 -2.75
N GLU A 120 13.38 -12.29 -1.69
CA GLU A 120 12.97 -13.52 -1.01
C GLU A 120 12.04 -13.15 0.16
N ILE A 121 10.92 -13.84 0.24
CA ILE A 121 9.91 -13.68 1.29
C ILE A 121 9.83 -15.00 2.06
N ASN A 122 9.93 -14.91 3.38
CA ASN A 122 9.77 -16.05 4.30
C ASN A 122 8.79 -15.71 5.40
N ARG A 123 7.87 -16.63 5.73
CA ARG A 123 7.09 -16.55 6.96
C ARG A 123 7.92 -17.05 8.13
N ILE A 124 8.09 -16.23 9.17
CA ILE A 124 9.02 -16.49 10.27
C ILE A 124 8.34 -16.71 11.63
N SER A 125 7.01 -16.57 11.71
CA SER A 125 6.21 -16.90 12.90
C SER A 125 5.15 -17.97 12.62
N THR A 126 4.53 -18.44 13.69
CA THR A 126 3.23 -19.13 13.62
C THR A 126 2.13 -18.16 13.17
N LEU A 127 1.06 -18.74 12.63
CA LEU A 127 -0.13 -18.03 12.18
C LEU A 127 -1.12 -17.93 13.35
N PHE A 128 -1.61 -16.73 13.61
CA PHE A 128 -2.66 -16.47 14.58
C PHE A 128 -3.94 -16.08 13.85
N LEU A 129 -5.07 -16.64 14.29
CA LEU A 129 -6.40 -16.32 13.79
C LEU A 129 -7.24 -15.81 14.96
N ASN A 130 -7.75 -14.58 14.86
CA ASN A 130 -8.54 -13.92 15.91
C ASN A 130 -7.85 -13.90 17.28
N GLU A 131 -6.57 -13.55 17.31
CA GLU A 131 -5.70 -13.54 18.51
C GLU A 131 -5.41 -14.90 19.14
N GLU A 132 -6.02 -15.98 18.63
CA GLU A 132 -5.74 -17.34 19.05
C GLU A 132 -4.75 -18.01 18.09
N GLU A 133 -3.90 -18.89 18.63
CA GLU A 133 -3.14 -19.80 17.77
C GLU A 133 -4.14 -20.71 17.03
N VAL A 134 -3.84 -21.01 15.77
CA VAL A 134 -4.71 -21.82 14.92
C VAL A 134 -4.93 -23.22 15.51
N ASN A 135 -6.12 -23.44 16.07
CA ASN A 135 -6.47 -24.69 16.78
C ASN A 135 -7.56 -25.51 16.07
N GLU A 136 -8.29 -24.94 15.12
CA GLU A 136 -9.25 -25.71 14.31
C GLU A 136 -8.52 -26.52 13.24
N ILE A 137 -8.95 -27.78 13.04
CA ILE A 137 -8.32 -28.73 12.10
C ILE A 137 -8.23 -28.15 10.68
N ALA A 138 -9.29 -27.49 10.21
CA ALA A 138 -9.34 -26.92 8.85
C ALA A 138 -8.32 -25.78 8.67
N ASP A 139 -8.21 -24.90 9.67
CA ASP A 139 -7.27 -23.80 9.65
C ASP A 139 -5.83 -24.29 9.80
N LEU A 140 -5.61 -25.32 10.62
CA LEU A 140 -4.27 -25.92 10.81
C LEU A 140 -3.79 -26.64 9.54
N LEU A 141 -4.70 -27.33 8.84
CA LEU A 141 -4.46 -27.87 7.49
C LEU A 141 -4.08 -26.77 6.51
N ALA A 142 -4.83 -25.67 6.46
CA ALA A 142 -4.54 -24.54 5.58
C ALA A 142 -3.20 -23.88 5.91
N TYR A 143 -2.91 -23.68 7.18
CA TYR A 143 -1.63 -23.16 7.65
C TYR A 143 -0.47 -24.06 7.21
N LYS A 144 -0.54 -25.37 7.48
CA LYS A 144 0.50 -26.31 7.09
C LYS A 144 0.69 -26.36 5.58
N ALA A 145 -0.39 -26.43 4.82
CA ALA A 145 -0.32 -26.45 3.36
C ALA A 145 0.33 -25.16 2.82
N SER A 146 0.01 -23.99 3.40
CA SER A 146 0.58 -22.71 2.96
C SER A 146 2.10 -22.61 3.09
N LYS A 147 2.74 -23.45 3.90
CA LYS A 147 4.21 -23.48 4.04
C LYS A 147 4.91 -23.84 2.73
N VAL A 148 4.23 -24.51 1.81
CA VAL A 148 4.78 -24.88 0.49
C VAL A 148 5.27 -23.66 -0.30
N LEU A 149 4.66 -22.50 -0.09
CA LEU A 149 4.94 -21.26 -0.80
C LEU A 149 6.28 -20.63 -0.38
N TYR A 150 6.78 -20.91 0.83
CA TYR A 150 7.94 -20.24 1.39
C TYR A 150 9.18 -21.15 1.43
N PRO A 151 10.41 -20.63 1.17
CA PRO A 151 10.74 -19.28 0.68
C PRO A 151 10.16 -19.00 -0.71
N MET A 152 9.52 -17.84 -0.85
CA MET A 152 8.98 -17.35 -2.11
C MET A 152 9.90 -16.30 -2.69
N THR A 153 10.18 -16.36 -3.98
CA THR A 153 10.91 -15.30 -4.69
C THR A 153 9.93 -14.51 -5.55
N VAL A 154 9.89 -13.20 -5.34
CA VAL A 154 9.08 -12.28 -6.15
C VAL A 154 9.96 -11.29 -6.88
N SER A 155 9.49 -10.81 -8.01
CA SER A 155 10.06 -9.65 -8.70
C SER A 155 9.11 -8.47 -8.64
N VAL A 156 9.68 -7.27 -8.61
CA VAL A 156 8.97 -6.00 -8.60
C VAL A 156 9.64 -5.02 -9.55
N ASP A 157 8.87 -4.08 -10.07
CA ASP A 157 9.40 -3.06 -10.97
C ASP A 157 10.12 -1.91 -10.23
N GLN A 158 10.57 -0.91 -10.98
CA GLN A 158 11.24 0.29 -10.45
C GLN A 158 10.34 1.18 -9.58
N GLN A 159 9.02 0.96 -9.60
CA GLN A 159 8.06 1.66 -8.74
C GLN A 159 7.76 0.88 -7.46
N GLY A 160 8.38 -0.29 -7.28
CA GLY A 160 8.09 -1.22 -6.21
C GLY A 160 6.73 -1.90 -6.40
N LYS A 161 6.23 -2.02 -7.63
CA LYS A 161 4.99 -2.72 -7.94
C LYS A 161 5.26 -4.20 -8.19
N PHE A 162 4.47 -5.07 -7.58
CA PHE A 162 4.56 -6.51 -7.78
C PHE A 162 4.47 -6.86 -9.27
N TYR A 163 5.43 -7.64 -9.75
CA TYR A 163 5.50 -8.09 -11.14
C TYR A 163 5.15 -9.57 -11.27
N ASN A 164 5.91 -10.45 -10.61
CA ASN A 164 5.73 -11.90 -10.73
C ASN A 164 6.29 -12.70 -9.54
N VAL A 165 5.90 -13.97 -9.48
CA VAL A 165 6.55 -15.00 -8.66
C VAL A 165 7.56 -15.73 -9.52
N GLU A 166 8.81 -15.76 -9.07
CA GLU A 166 9.95 -16.17 -9.89
C GLU A 166 10.35 -17.64 -9.67
N ASN A 167 9.91 -18.24 -8.57
CA ASN A 167 10.26 -19.61 -8.21
C ASN A 167 9.03 -20.53 -8.08
N ALA A 168 7.92 -20.25 -8.77
CA ALA A 168 6.67 -21.00 -8.65
C ALA A 168 6.84 -22.52 -8.92
N ASP A 169 7.72 -22.90 -9.84
CA ASP A 169 7.95 -24.31 -10.23
C ASP A 169 8.43 -25.18 -9.05
N ILE A 170 9.11 -24.60 -8.05
CA ILE A 170 9.63 -25.37 -6.91
C ILE A 170 8.53 -25.77 -5.92
N PHE A 171 7.36 -25.12 -5.96
CA PHE A 171 6.30 -25.39 -4.97
C PHE A 171 5.76 -26.80 -5.11
N LYS A 172 5.69 -27.32 -6.34
CA LYS A 172 5.32 -28.71 -6.59
C LYS A 172 6.31 -29.70 -5.99
N GLU A 173 7.60 -29.41 -6.06
CA GLU A 173 8.65 -30.26 -5.46
C GLU A 173 8.55 -30.25 -3.92
N ARG A 174 8.34 -29.07 -3.33
CA ARG A 174 8.17 -28.89 -1.88
C ARG A 174 6.91 -29.56 -1.35
N TRP A 175 5.85 -29.61 -2.16
CA TRP A 175 4.56 -30.14 -1.73
C TRP A 175 4.64 -31.57 -1.21
N ASN A 176 5.48 -32.42 -1.81
CA ASN A 176 5.63 -33.81 -1.35
C ASN A 176 6.03 -33.88 0.13
N ASN A 177 7.01 -33.06 0.55
CA ASN A 177 7.46 -33.01 1.93
C ASN A 177 6.38 -32.40 2.85
N VAL A 178 5.69 -31.34 2.39
CA VAL A 178 4.61 -30.70 3.16
C VAL A 178 3.44 -31.64 3.35
N LYS A 179 3.06 -32.39 2.31
CA LYS A 179 2.01 -33.39 2.32
C LYS A 179 2.30 -34.49 3.34
N GLU A 180 3.53 -35.01 3.36
CA GLU A 180 3.93 -35.99 4.38
C GLU A 180 3.78 -35.44 5.82
N GLU A 181 4.17 -34.18 6.06
CA GLU A 181 4.00 -33.52 7.36
C GLU A 181 2.54 -33.25 7.73
N VAL A 182 1.65 -33.10 6.74
CA VAL A 182 0.20 -33.01 6.95
C VAL A 182 -0.34 -34.37 7.38
N TYR A 183 0.01 -35.45 6.69
CA TYR A 183 -0.48 -36.80 7.00
C TYR A 183 0.01 -37.38 8.33
N LYS A 184 1.11 -36.85 8.90
CA LYS A 184 1.56 -37.23 10.25
C LYS A 184 0.60 -36.78 11.35
N GLU A 185 -0.21 -35.75 11.09
CA GLU A 185 -1.07 -35.12 12.10
C GLU A 185 -2.56 -35.20 11.76
N PHE A 186 -2.89 -35.38 10.48
CA PHE A 186 -4.27 -35.44 10.00
C PHE A 186 -4.48 -36.65 9.10
N GLU A 187 -5.55 -37.40 9.33
CA GLU A 187 -5.94 -38.55 8.52
C GLU A 187 -7.43 -38.48 8.18
N GLY A 188 -7.81 -39.13 7.08
CA GLY A 188 -9.20 -39.31 6.64
C GLY A 188 -9.52 -38.65 5.30
N GLU A 189 -10.68 -39.02 4.76
CA GLU A 189 -11.12 -38.65 3.40
C GLU A 189 -11.16 -37.13 3.16
N ILE A 190 -11.52 -36.34 4.17
CA ILE A 190 -11.55 -34.87 4.08
C ILE A 190 -10.13 -34.30 3.85
N VAL A 191 -9.13 -34.88 4.51
CA VAL A 191 -7.72 -34.48 4.36
C VAL A 191 -7.21 -34.86 2.98
N ASP A 192 -7.58 -36.04 2.49
CA ASP A 192 -7.25 -36.51 1.15
C ASP A 192 -7.83 -35.57 0.07
N GLU A 193 -9.13 -35.25 0.17
CA GLU A 193 -9.78 -34.31 -0.73
C GLU A 193 -9.14 -32.92 -0.69
N TYR A 194 -8.73 -32.46 0.49
CA TYR A 194 -8.04 -31.17 0.65
C TYR A 194 -6.67 -31.19 -0.04
N CYS A 195 -5.86 -32.21 0.23
CA CYS A 195 -4.53 -32.34 -0.39
C CYS A 195 -4.63 -32.44 -1.92
N LEU A 196 -5.60 -33.19 -2.44
CA LEU A 196 -5.86 -33.29 -3.88
C LEU A 196 -6.23 -31.94 -4.51
N LYS A 197 -6.95 -31.06 -3.79
CA LYS A 197 -7.25 -29.70 -4.27
C LYS A 197 -5.98 -28.85 -4.37
N ILE A 198 -5.09 -28.94 -3.37
CA ILE A 198 -3.80 -28.22 -3.40
C ILE A 198 -2.93 -28.73 -4.56
N GLU A 199 -2.86 -30.04 -4.78
CA GLU A 199 -2.12 -30.63 -5.89
C GLU A 199 -2.59 -30.11 -7.24
N ARG A 200 -3.91 -30.04 -7.47
CA ARG A 200 -4.47 -29.47 -8.69
C ARG A 200 -4.08 -28.01 -8.90
N ILE A 201 -4.03 -27.22 -7.83
CA ILE A 201 -3.61 -25.81 -7.91
C ILE A 201 -2.12 -25.72 -8.27
N LEU A 202 -1.28 -26.53 -7.66
CA LEU A 202 0.17 -26.56 -7.92
C LEU A 202 0.51 -27.12 -9.31
N ASP A 203 -0.34 -27.99 -9.86
CA ASP A 203 -0.20 -28.55 -11.20
C ASP A 203 -0.66 -27.59 -12.31
N GLU A 204 -1.35 -26.50 -11.96
CA GLU A 204 -1.84 -25.48 -12.87
C GLU A 204 -1.12 -24.14 -12.63
N PRO A 205 -0.03 -23.83 -13.38
CA PRO A 205 0.79 -22.63 -13.13
C PRO A 205 -0.01 -21.32 -13.14
N ASN A 206 -1.02 -21.22 -14.00
CA ASN A 206 -1.89 -20.05 -14.07
C ASN A 206 -2.78 -19.91 -12.82
N ALA A 207 -3.30 -21.02 -12.30
CA ALA A 207 -4.11 -21.02 -11.08
C ALA A 207 -3.27 -20.60 -9.89
N LEU A 208 -2.08 -21.20 -9.72
CA LEU A 208 -1.12 -20.85 -8.67
C LEU A 208 -0.76 -19.36 -8.70
N LEU A 209 -0.48 -18.80 -9.88
CA LEU A 209 -0.17 -17.38 -10.02
C LEU A 209 -1.35 -16.49 -9.59
N ILE A 210 -2.60 -16.88 -9.88
CA ILE A 210 -3.79 -16.16 -9.41
C ILE A 210 -3.86 -16.19 -7.87
N TYR A 211 -3.63 -17.34 -7.24
CA TYR A 211 -3.63 -17.43 -5.77
C TYR A 211 -2.59 -16.51 -5.13
N ILE A 212 -1.39 -16.45 -5.70
CA ILE A 212 -0.33 -15.60 -5.14
C ILE A 212 -0.55 -14.12 -5.47
N LYS A 213 -1.11 -13.80 -6.63
CA LYS A 213 -1.57 -12.44 -6.95
C LYS A 213 -2.64 -11.93 -6.00
N ASN A 214 -3.37 -12.85 -5.37
CA ASN A 214 -4.37 -12.54 -4.34
C ASN A 214 -3.78 -12.40 -2.93
N ASP A 215 -2.46 -12.52 -2.75
CA ASP A 215 -1.82 -12.38 -1.44
C ASP A 215 -1.83 -10.91 -0.97
N TYR A 216 -2.62 -10.66 0.07
CA TYR A 216 -2.81 -9.30 0.60
C TYR A 216 -1.53 -8.66 1.14
N PHE A 217 -0.58 -9.45 1.65
CA PHE A 217 0.70 -8.93 2.11
C PHE A 217 1.52 -8.42 0.94
N ILE A 218 1.70 -9.25 -0.10
CA ILE A 218 2.45 -8.87 -1.31
C ILE A 218 1.82 -7.65 -1.97
N ARG A 219 0.49 -7.65 -2.13
CA ARG A 219 -0.25 -6.55 -2.78
C ARG A 219 -0.22 -5.24 -2.00
N THR A 220 0.01 -5.31 -0.68
CA THR A 220 0.17 -4.11 0.16
C THR A 220 1.61 -3.64 0.20
N LEU A 221 2.58 -4.54 0.37
CA LEU A 221 4.00 -4.18 0.42
C LEU A 221 4.49 -3.63 -0.92
N PHE A 222 4.06 -4.25 -2.02
CA PHE A 222 4.50 -3.95 -3.38
C PHE A 222 3.39 -3.36 -4.23
N LEU A 223 2.70 -2.35 -3.68
CA LEU A 223 1.60 -1.65 -4.38
C LEU A 223 2.09 -0.79 -5.56
N GLY A 224 3.34 -0.32 -5.54
CA GLY A 224 3.87 0.58 -6.58
C GLY A 224 3.88 2.08 -6.19
N ILE A 225 4.14 2.41 -4.93
CA ILE A 225 4.08 3.80 -4.43
C ILE A 225 5.30 4.68 -4.78
N TYR A 226 6.39 4.09 -5.29
CA TYR A 226 7.62 4.83 -5.62
C TYR A 226 7.52 5.42 -7.03
N GLN A 227 6.86 6.58 -7.13
CA GLN A 227 6.51 7.18 -8.42
C GLN A 227 6.67 8.70 -8.43
N LYS A 228 6.34 9.31 -9.59
CA LYS A 228 6.34 10.76 -9.78
C LYS A 228 5.06 11.39 -9.25
N PHE A 229 5.22 12.50 -8.55
CA PHE A 229 4.13 13.33 -8.09
C PHE A 229 4.13 14.67 -8.82
N ASN A 230 2.97 15.30 -8.94
CA ASN A 230 2.85 16.63 -9.54
C ASN A 230 3.43 17.72 -8.59
N GLN A 231 3.30 18.99 -8.98
CA GLN A 231 3.80 20.12 -8.18
C GLN A 231 3.10 20.29 -6.82
N ASN A 232 1.90 19.70 -6.67
CA ASN A 232 1.15 19.65 -5.42
C ASN A 232 1.45 18.37 -4.62
N TYR A 233 2.44 17.58 -5.03
CA TYR A 233 2.81 16.29 -4.44
C TYR A 233 1.68 15.25 -4.49
N GLN A 234 0.88 15.31 -5.55
CA GLN A 234 -0.25 14.42 -5.78
C GLN A 234 -0.09 13.65 -7.09
N THR A 235 -0.73 12.48 -7.17
CA THR A 235 -0.87 11.68 -8.38
C THR A 235 -2.14 10.85 -8.30
N GLU A 236 -2.55 10.27 -9.42
CA GLU A 236 -3.72 9.42 -9.54
C GLU A 236 -3.25 8.05 -10.03
N ILE A 237 -3.69 6.98 -9.34
CA ILE A 237 -3.44 5.60 -9.75
C ILE A 237 -4.75 4.84 -9.90
N VAL A 238 -4.74 3.83 -10.76
CA VAL A 238 -5.82 2.85 -10.87
C VAL A 238 -5.26 1.51 -10.45
N GLU A 239 -5.81 0.93 -9.40
CA GLU A 239 -5.35 -0.34 -8.86
C GLU A 239 -6.51 -1.30 -8.62
N THR A 240 -6.26 -2.58 -8.85
CA THR A 240 -7.19 -3.63 -8.48
C THR A 240 -6.80 -4.24 -7.14
N PHE A 241 -7.76 -4.81 -6.43
CA PHE A 241 -7.50 -5.50 -5.17
C PHE A 241 -8.41 -6.71 -4.99
N PRO A 242 -7.91 -7.85 -4.49
CA PRO A 242 -8.64 -9.13 -4.42
C PRO A 242 -9.69 -9.18 -3.30
N ILE A 243 -10.61 -8.21 -3.28
CA ILE A 243 -11.67 -8.13 -2.27
C ILE A 243 -12.80 -9.13 -2.50
N ILE A 244 -13.01 -9.62 -3.72
CA ILE A 244 -14.02 -10.62 -4.06
C ILE A 244 -13.39 -11.78 -4.83
N ASN A 245 -14.01 -12.96 -4.71
CA ASN A 245 -13.56 -14.16 -5.43
C ASN A 245 -14.18 -14.20 -6.83
N ASN A 246 -13.73 -13.30 -7.71
CA ASN A 246 -14.14 -13.25 -9.12
C ASN A 246 -12.91 -13.44 -10.02
N ALA A 247 -13.15 -13.86 -11.27
CA ALA A 247 -12.09 -14.00 -12.26
C ALA A 247 -11.37 -12.67 -12.60
N VAL A 248 -12.05 -11.54 -12.38
CA VAL A 248 -11.51 -10.18 -12.55
C VAL A 248 -11.69 -9.41 -11.25
N GLU A 249 -10.61 -8.91 -10.69
CA GLU A 249 -10.62 -8.10 -9.47
C GLU A 249 -11.35 -6.77 -9.70
N PRO A 250 -12.03 -6.19 -8.69
CA PRO A 250 -12.55 -4.83 -8.76
C PRO A 250 -11.43 -3.80 -8.90
N SER A 251 -11.66 -2.80 -9.74
CA SER A 251 -10.75 -1.68 -9.97
C SER A 251 -11.12 -0.46 -9.13
N TYR A 252 -10.13 0.22 -8.57
CA TYR A 252 -10.27 1.43 -7.76
C TYR A 252 -9.46 2.56 -8.37
N LYS A 253 -10.03 3.76 -8.37
CA LYS A 253 -9.35 4.98 -8.76
C LYS A 253 -8.96 5.75 -7.50
N ILE A 254 -7.67 5.98 -7.31
CA ILE A 254 -7.09 6.44 -6.03
C ILE A 254 -6.27 7.70 -6.26
N GLU A 255 -6.60 8.76 -5.52
CA GLU A 255 -5.75 9.94 -5.40
C GLU A 255 -4.72 9.71 -4.30
N VAL A 256 -3.45 9.82 -4.63
CA VAL A 256 -2.32 9.61 -3.71
C VAL A 256 -1.57 10.92 -3.52
N GLU A 257 -1.28 11.25 -2.26
CA GLU A 257 -0.51 12.43 -1.85
C GLU A 257 0.70 11.99 -1.01
N VAL A 258 1.89 12.52 -1.35
CA VAL A 258 3.10 12.40 -0.52
C VAL A 258 3.37 13.71 0.21
N ASP A 259 3.74 13.64 1.48
CA ASP A 259 4.21 14.82 2.19
C ASP A 259 5.63 15.17 1.73
N PRO A 260 5.89 16.40 1.24
CA PRO A 260 7.25 16.81 0.95
C PRO A 260 8.11 17.03 2.20
N LEU A 261 7.52 16.92 3.38
CA LEU A 261 8.21 16.92 4.66
C LEU A 261 8.15 15.55 5.31
N LYS A 262 9.29 15.12 5.86
CA LYS A 262 9.35 14.06 6.86
C LYS A 262 8.70 14.54 8.16
N ASP A 263 8.08 13.60 8.86
CA ASP A 263 7.55 13.84 10.20
C ASP A 263 8.68 13.88 11.26
N GLU A 264 8.29 14.01 12.52
CA GLU A 264 9.22 14.10 13.66
C GLU A 264 9.98 12.78 13.92
N TYR A 265 9.62 11.68 13.26
CA TYR A 265 10.28 10.38 13.30
C TYR A 265 11.12 10.11 12.04
N ASP A 266 11.40 11.14 11.25
CA ASP A 266 12.08 11.06 9.95
C ASP A 266 11.35 10.18 8.92
N LEU A 267 10.03 10.01 9.05
CA LEU A 267 9.24 9.20 8.12
C LEU A 267 8.61 10.05 7.02
N ILE A 268 8.72 9.55 5.80
CA ILE A 268 7.99 10.04 4.63
C ILE A 268 6.55 9.52 4.73
N ASN A 269 5.60 10.45 4.69
CA ASN A 269 4.19 10.13 4.80
C ASN A 269 3.55 10.09 3.41
N ILE A 270 2.90 8.99 3.07
CA ILE A 270 2.13 8.83 1.83
C ILE A 270 0.72 8.41 2.20
N SER A 271 -0.27 9.08 1.65
CA SER A 271 -1.68 8.83 1.94
C SER A 271 -2.46 8.74 0.64
N GLY A 272 -3.49 7.90 0.58
CA GLY A 272 -4.35 7.85 -0.58
C GLY A 272 -5.78 7.53 -0.23
N ASN A 273 -6.71 8.09 -1.00
CA ASN A 273 -8.14 7.83 -0.89
C ASN A 273 -8.69 7.63 -2.30
N GLY A 274 -9.52 6.63 -2.47
CA GLY A 274 -10.11 6.27 -3.73
C GLY A 274 -11.50 5.69 -3.57
N THR A 275 -12.19 5.60 -4.70
CA THR A 275 -13.47 4.91 -4.80
C THR A 275 -13.35 3.79 -5.81
N LEU A 276 -14.29 2.85 -5.73
CA LEU A 276 -14.48 1.88 -6.80
C LEU A 276 -14.59 2.63 -8.14
N HIS A 277 -13.99 2.06 -9.17
CA HIS A 277 -13.97 2.61 -10.52
C HIS A 277 -14.04 1.44 -11.50
N ASP A 278 -15.23 0.87 -11.58
CA ASP A 278 -15.51 -0.35 -12.33
C ASP A 278 -16.86 -0.25 -13.03
N GLU A 279 -16.97 -0.76 -14.25
CA GLU A 279 -18.24 -0.76 -15.01
C GLU A 279 -19.26 -1.76 -14.46
N ARG A 280 -18.79 -2.76 -13.71
CA ARG A 280 -19.65 -3.78 -13.10
C ARG A 280 -20.50 -3.17 -12.00
N SER A 281 -21.80 -3.40 -12.10
CA SER A 281 -22.76 -3.08 -11.05
C SER A 281 -22.60 -4.01 -9.85
N ARG A 282 -23.24 -3.64 -8.73
CA ARG A 282 -23.39 -4.52 -7.57
C ARG A 282 -23.97 -5.88 -7.96
N TYR A 283 -24.94 -5.92 -8.88
CA TYR A 283 -25.55 -7.17 -9.35
C TYR A 283 -24.54 -8.04 -10.10
N ASP A 284 -23.72 -7.44 -10.96
CA ASP A 284 -22.67 -8.17 -11.69
C ASP A 284 -21.67 -8.81 -10.72
N PHE A 285 -21.24 -8.07 -9.69
CA PHE A 285 -20.35 -8.59 -8.66
C PHE A 285 -20.95 -9.74 -7.86
N ILE A 286 -22.22 -9.62 -7.43
CA ILE A 286 -22.93 -10.68 -6.68
C ILE A 286 -23.05 -11.96 -7.50
N ASN A 287 -23.26 -11.86 -8.81
CA ASN A 287 -23.38 -13.01 -9.70
C ASN A 287 -22.04 -13.52 -10.24
N GLY A 288 -20.91 -12.96 -9.81
CA GLY A 288 -19.59 -13.38 -10.25
C GLY A 288 -19.26 -13.03 -11.71
N SER A 289 -19.96 -12.05 -12.29
CA SER A 289 -19.74 -11.67 -13.69
C SER A 289 -18.37 -11.00 -13.87
N PRO A 290 -17.56 -11.43 -14.86
CA PRO A 290 -16.26 -10.82 -15.11
C PRO A 290 -16.36 -9.47 -15.84
N PHE A 291 -17.52 -9.14 -16.41
CA PHE A 291 -17.80 -7.90 -17.13
C PHE A 291 -19.21 -7.38 -16.80
N SER A 292 -19.47 -6.11 -17.11
CA SER A 292 -20.81 -5.53 -16.97
C SER A 292 -21.80 -6.22 -17.91
N ILE A 293 -22.97 -6.61 -17.40
CA ILE A 293 -24.05 -7.17 -18.23
C ILE A 293 -24.64 -6.10 -19.17
N ILE A 294 -24.59 -4.83 -18.75
CA ILE A 294 -25.10 -3.70 -19.52
C ILE A 294 -23.96 -3.14 -20.36
N THR A 295 -24.06 -3.25 -21.68
CA THR A 295 -23.12 -2.63 -22.62
C THR A 295 -23.70 -1.32 -23.14
N GLU A 296 -23.06 -0.21 -22.79
CA GLU A 296 -23.42 1.15 -23.22
C GLU A 296 -22.18 1.86 -23.78
N ASP A 297 -22.37 2.81 -24.70
CA ASP A 297 -21.26 3.57 -25.31
C ASP A 297 -20.47 4.40 -24.29
N ASN A 298 -21.12 4.81 -23.19
CA ASN A 298 -20.51 5.54 -22.07
C ASN A 298 -20.96 4.91 -20.74
N PRO A 299 -20.32 3.83 -20.29
CA PRO A 299 -20.76 3.09 -19.12
C PRO A 299 -20.62 3.96 -17.86
N LEU A 300 -21.63 3.90 -17.00
CA LEU A 300 -21.59 4.56 -15.70
C LEU A 300 -20.65 3.79 -14.76
N MET A 301 -19.60 4.46 -14.28
CA MET A 301 -18.66 3.86 -13.34
C MET A 301 -19.30 3.67 -11.96
N ASN A 302 -19.25 2.44 -11.47
CA ASN A 302 -19.67 2.08 -10.13
C ASN A 302 -18.65 2.61 -9.11
N ASN A 303 -19.11 3.48 -8.21
CA ASN A 303 -18.30 4.07 -7.13
C ASN A 303 -18.68 3.51 -5.74
N ASP A 304 -19.38 2.38 -5.68
CA ASP A 304 -19.95 1.79 -4.46
C ASP A 304 -18.93 0.95 -3.66
N GLY A 305 -17.81 1.59 -3.32
CA GLY A 305 -16.72 1.01 -2.55
C GLY A 305 -15.62 2.05 -2.32
N ASN A 306 -14.84 1.85 -1.27
CA ASN A 306 -13.77 2.77 -0.89
C ASN A 306 -12.42 2.08 -0.93
N PHE A 307 -11.36 2.86 -1.15
CA PHE A 307 -9.98 2.43 -1.02
C PHE A 307 -9.21 3.49 -0.23
N ARG A 308 -8.40 3.06 0.73
CA ARG A 308 -7.58 3.94 1.55
C ARG A 308 -6.22 3.33 1.76
N LEU A 309 -5.18 4.14 1.68
CA LEU A 309 -3.83 3.76 2.05
C LEU A 309 -3.17 4.82 2.92
N GLN A 310 -2.27 4.39 3.80
CA GLN A 310 -1.40 5.25 4.61
C GLN A 310 -0.07 4.54 4.83
N TYR A 311 0.98 5.01 4.19
CA TYR A 311 2.32 4.45 4.27
C TYR A 311 3.27 5.43 4.96
N PHE A 312 4.05 4.90 5.89
CA PHE A 312 5.14 5.57 6.59
C PHE A 312 6.43 4.88 6.19
N ILE A 313 7.27 5.61 5.46
CA ILE A 313 8.50 5.09 4.86
C ILE A 313 9.69 5.77 5.54
N ASN A 314 10.69 5.00 5.93
CA ASN A 314 11.91 5.53 6.51
C ASN A 314 12.59 6.53 5.56
N GLY A 315 12.85 7.75 6.01
CA GLY A 315 13.40 8.82 5.16
C GLY A 315 14.84 8.61 4.71
N GLU A 316 15.58 7.69 5.35
CA GLU A 316 16.96 7.36 4.99
C GLU A 316 17.03 6.10 4.13
N THR A 317 16.42 5.00 4.60
CA THR A 317 16.50 3.69 3.92
C THR A 317 15.46 3.52 2.83
N GLN A 318 14.43 4.37 2.82
CA GLN A 318 13.26 4.27 1.94
C GLN A 318 12.48 2.96 2.10
N LEU A 319 12.69 2.25 3.22
CA LEU A 319 11.97 1.02 3.54
C LEU A 319 10.68 1.32 4.31
N PRO A 320 9.64 0.50 4.13
CA PRO A 320 8.42 0.58 4.94
C PRO A 320 8.65 0.42 6.44
N GLU A 321 8.14 1.34 7.23
CA GLU A 321 8.04 1.22 8.69
C GLU A 321 6.63 0.81 9.11
N VAL A 322 5.62 1.45 8.53
CA VAL A 322 4.20 1.09 8.73
C VAL A 322 3.44 1.27 7.42
N LEU A 323 2.73 0.24 6.99
CA LEU A 323 1.83 0.27 5.85
C LEU A 323 0.43 -0.08 6.32
N TYR A 324 -0.53 0.75 5.93
CA TYR A 324 -1.94 0.44 6.07
C TYR A 324 -2.62 0.57 4.72
N LEU A 325 -3.40 -0.45 4.37
CA LEU A 325 -4.26 -0.47 3.18
C LEU A 325 -5.61 -1.00 3.61
N GLU A 326 -6.67 -0.35 3.16
CA GLU A 326 -8.04 -0.76 3.38
C GLU A 326 -8.84 -0.61 2.09
N CYS A 327 -9.65 -1.61 1.77
CA CYS A 327 -10.63 -1.50 0.70
C CYS A 327 -11.97 -2.09 1.14
N ASP A 328 -13.04 -1.53 0.60
CA ASP A 328 -14.39 -2.06 0.77
C ASP A 328 -15.19 -2.00 -0.52
N ILE A 329 -16.23 -2.83 -0.56
CA ILE A 329 -17.23 -2.86 -1.61
C ILE A 329 -18.59 -3.18 -0.99
N ASN A 330 -19.62 -2.44 -1.39
CA ASN A 330 -20.98 -2.68 -0.95
C ASN A 330 -21.64 -3.72 -1.86
N LEU A 331 -21.93 -4.90 -1.30
CA LEU A 331 -22.68 -5.97 -1.95
C LEU A 331 -24.04 -6.13 -1.25
N ASP A 332 -24.56 -7.35 -1.12
CA ASP A 332 -25.68 -7.63 -0.21
C ASP A 332 -25.29 -7.46 1.26
N LYS A 333 -24.03 -7.76 1.55
CA LYS A 333 -23.34 -7.40 2.80
C LYS A 333 -22.10 -6.63 2.43
N LYS A 334 -21.78 -5.57 3.17
CA LYS A 334 -20.52 -4.87 2.93
C LYS A 334 -19.39 -5.86 3.15
N LYS A 335 -18.43 -5.91 2.22
CA LYS A 335 -17.19 -6.64 2.41
C LYS A 335 -16.07 -5.63 2.54
N LYS A 336 -15.18 -5.86 3.50
CA LYS A 336 -14.08 -4.98 3.82
C LYS A 336 -12.83 -5.81 4.10
N ILE A 337 -11.69 -5.35 3.60
CA ILE A 337 -10.38 -5.93 3.88
C ILE A 337 -9.45 -4.81 4.31
N SER A 338 -8.74 -5.01 5.41
CA SER A 338 -7.65 -4.14 5.83
C SER A 338 -6.37 -4.93 6.07
N VAL A 339 -5.24 -4.36 5.68
CA VAL A 339 -3.91 -4.93 5.85
C VAL A 339 -3.07 -3.90 6.59
N VAL A 340 -2.44 -4.32 7.68
CA VAL A 340 -1.43 -3.55 8.41
C VAL A 340 -0.13 -4.32 8.35
N ILE A 341 0.94 -3.68 7.88
CA ILE A 341 2.30 -4.22 7.92
C ILE A 341 3.14 -3.27 8.75
N THR A 342 3.77 -3.78 9.80
CA THR A 342 4.62 -2.98 10.70
C THR A 342 6.01 -3.59 10.73
N ALA A 343 7.04 -2.79 10.45
CA ALA A 343 8.42 -3.20 10.60
C ALA A 343 8.68 -3.60 12.07
N LEU A 344 9.37 -4.73 12.24
CA LEU A 344 9.83 -5.18 13.54
C LEU A 344 11.19 -4.56 13.79
N SER A 345 11.31 -3.79 14.87
CA SER A 345 12.61 -3.31 15.34
C SER A 345 13.44 -4.53 15.79
N ASP A 346 14.72 -4.55 15.43
CA ASP A 346 15.68 -5.54 15.93
C ASP A 346 15.99 -5.34 17.43
#